data_AF-A0AAW4MS99-F1
#
_entry.id   AF-A0AAW4MS99-F1
#
_cell.length_a   1.000
_cell.length_b   1.000
_cell.length_c   1.000
_cell.angle_alpha   90.00
_cell.angle_beta   90.00
_cell.angle_gamma   90.00
#
_symmetry.space_group_name_H-M   'P 1'
#
loop_
_entity.id
_entity.type
_entity.pdbx_description
1 polymer ?
#
loop_
_entity_poly.entity_id
_entity_poly.type
_entity_poly.pdbx_seq_one_letter_code
_entity_poly.pdbx_strand_id
1 'polypeptide(L)'
;MEKQRKIIIVSLAASLMAVILYVFGITLAKGNIIIEALYFVMASLLVVSAVISLFNNYKKYKKALYIYLIIINVVLEVLFIGNLII
;
A
#
# COMPACT_ATOMS: atom_id res chain seq x y z
N MET A 1 22.33 7.29 -7.35
CA MET A 1 21.54 7.33 -6.10
C MET A 1 20.14 7.91 -6.30
N GLU A 2 19.98 8.95 -7.13
CA GLU A 2 18.72 9.67 -7.31
C GLU A 2 17.53 8.78 -7.73
N LYS A 3 17.72 7.87 -8.70
CA LYS A 3 16.67 6.93 -9.13
C LYS A 3 16.17 6.04 -7.99
N GLN A 4 17.07 5.53 -7.15
CA GLN A 4 16.71 4.69 -5.99
C GLN A 4 15.90 5.50 -4.97
N ARG A 5 16.31 6.73 -4.68
CA ARG A 5 15.61 7.64 -3.77
C ARG A 5 14.21 7.95 -4.28
N LYS A 6 14.06 8.24 -5.58
CA LYS A 6 12.75 8.47 -6.21
C LYS A 6 11.81 7.28 -6.04
N ILE A 7 12.30 6.06 -6.27
CA ILE A 7 11.50 4.84 -6.09
C ILE A 7 11.00 4.73 -4.64
N ILE A 8 11.89 4.91 -3.66
CA ILE A 8 11.52 4.83 -2.24
C ILE A 8 10.46 5.88 -1.89
N ILE A 9 10.64 7.14 -2.31
CA ILE A 9 9.69 8.22 -2.06
C ILE A 9 8.32 7.91 -2.68
N VAL A 10 8.30 7.47 -3.94
CA VAL A 10 7.03 7.15 -4.63
C VAL A 10 6.33 5.95 -3.99
N SER A 11 7.07 4.91 -3.59
CA SER A 11 6.50 3.77 -2.87
C SER A 11 5.92 4.19 -1.52
N LEU A 12 6.60 5.06 -0.76
CA LEU A 12 6.09 5.60 0.50
C LEU A 12 4.83 6.45 0.30
N ALA A 13 4.82 7.30 -0.73
CA ALA A 13 3.65 8.11 -1.07
C ALA A 13 2.45 7.24 -1.46
N ALA A 14 2.67 6.15 -2.21
CA ALA A 14 1.63 5.18 -2.54
C ALA A 14 1.07 4.49 -1.29
N SER A 15 1.93 4.04 -0.36
CA SER A 15 1.49 3.46 0.91
C SER A 15 0.67 4.45 1.74
N LEU A 16 1.11 5.71 1.84
CA LEU A 16 0.37 6.76 2.54
C LEU A 16 -1.00 7.01 1.90
N MET A 17 -1.05 7.11 0.57
CA MET A 17 -2.30 7.31 -0.15
C MET A 17 -3.26 6.13 0.02
N ALA A 18 -2.74 4.90 0.07
CA ALA A 18 -3.55 3.71 0.35
C ALA A 18 -4.22 3.79 1.73
N VAL A 19 -3.46 4.18 2.77
CA VAL A 19 -4.03 4.40 4.12
C VAL A 19 -5.14 5.44 4.11
N ILE A 20 -4.89 6.58 3.43
CA ILE A 20 -5.87 7.66 3.34
C ILE A 20 -7.14 7.18 2.64
N LEU A 21 -7.03 6.47 1.52
CA LEU A 21 -8.18 5.90 0.80
C LEU A 21 -8.94 4.89 1.65
N TYR A 22 -8.24 4.04 2.39
CA TYR A 22 -8.85 3.06 3.27
C TYR A 22 -9.70 3.74 4.36
N VAL A 23 -9.13 4.73 5.05
CA VAL A 23 -9.84 5.51 6.08
C VAL A 23 -11.02 6.28 5.49
N PHE A 24 -10.86 6.85 4.28
CA PHE A 24 -11.97 7.49 3.58
C PHE A 24 -13.08 6.51 3.22
N GLY A 25 -12.73 5.28 2.80
CA GLY A 25 -13.70 4.23 2.52
C GLY A 25 -14.60 3.96 3.72
N ILE A 26 -14.01 3.72 4.89
CA ILE A 26 -14.75 3.45 6.13
C ILE A 26 -15.63 4.64 6.53
N THR A 27 -15.08 5.86 6.48
CA THR A 27 -15.79 7.06 6.94
C THR A 27 -16.91 7.52 5.98
N LEU A 28 -16.72 7.39 4.67
CA LEU A 28 -17.70 7.82 3.66
C LEU A 28 -18.76 6.76 3.37
N ALA A 29 -18.43 5.47 3.50
CA ALA A 29 -19.35 4.39 3.16
C ALA A 29 -20.66 4.48 3.95
N LYS A 30 -20.64 4.89 5.23
CA LYS A 30 -21.84 4.98 6.09
C LYS A 30 -22.74 3.73 6.02
N GLY A 31 -22.12 2.55 5.93
CA GLY A 31 -22.82 1.25 5.78
C GLY A 31 -23.10 0.82 4.32
N ASN A 32 -22.69 1.60 3.32
CA ASN A 32 -22.74 1.19 1.92
C ASN A 32 -21.52 0.33 1.55
N ILE A 33 -21.75 -0.98 1.53
CA ILE A 33 -20.75 -2.01 1.23
C ILE A 33 -20.07 -1.79 -0.13
N ILE A 34 -20.78 -1.27 -1.13
CA ILE A 34 -20.22 -1.04 -2.48
C ILE A 34 -19.13 0.05 -2.43
N ILE A 35 -19.38 1.13 -1.69
CA ILE A 35 -18.43 2.23 -1.54
C ILE A 35 -17.21 1.74 -0.75
N GLU A 36 -17.44 1.04 0.35
CA GLU A 36 -16.36 0.48 1.17
C GLU A 36 -15.45 -0.46 0.37
N ALA A 37 -16.05 -1.40 -0.37
CA ALA A 37 -15.32 -2.33 -1.22
C ALA A 37 -14.54 -1.60 -2.33
N LEU A 38 -15.09 -0.54 -2.92
CA LEU A 38 -14.41 0.25 -3.95
C LEU A 38 -13.14 0.91 -3.39
N TYR A 39 -13.25 1.61 -2.26
CA TYR A 39 -12.10 2.27 -1.63
C TYR A 39 -11.07 1.26 -1.13
N PHE A 40 -11.52 0.12 -0.60
CA PHE A 40 -10.64 -0.99 -0.23
C PHE A 40 -9.84 -1.49 -1.43
N VAL A 41 -10.49 -1.81 -2.55
CA VAL A 41 -9.80 -2.26 -3.78
C VAL A 41 -8.79 -1.23 -4.26
N MET A 42 -9.15 0.06 -4.25
CA MET A 42 -8.22 1.13 -4.63
C MET A 42 -6.99 1.21 -3.71
N ALA A 43 -7.19 1.08 -2.39
CA ALA A 43 -6.10 1.06 -1.42
C ALA A 43 -5.18 -0.16 -1.65
N SER A 44 -5.75 -1.36 -1.78
CA SER A 44 -5.02 -2.60 -2.05
C SER A 44 -4.18 -2.53 -3.32
N LEU A 45 -4.74 -1.98 -4.42
CA LEU A 45 -4.00 -1.84 -5.67
C LEU A 45 -2.77 -0.94 -5.54
N LEU A 46 -2.84 0.12 -4.72
CA LEU A 46 -1.69 0.98 -4.44
C LEU A 46 -0.62 0.26 -3.64
N VAL A 47 -1.01 -0.48 -2.60
CA VAL A 47 -0.09 -1.28 -1.77
C VAL A 47 0.61 -2.34 -2.63
N VAL A 48 -0.14 -3.10 -3.43
CA VAL A 48 0.40 -4.11 -4.34
C VAL A 48 1.35 -3.49 -5.35
N SER A 49 1.00 -2.34 -5.94
CA SER A 49 1.86 -1.62 -6.87
C SER A 49 3.17 -1.17 -6.20
N ALA A 50 3.10 -0.68 -4.96
CA ALA A 50 4.28 -0.31 -4.19
C ALA A 50 5.18 -1.53 -3.92
N VAL A 51 4.61 -2.67 -3.51
CA VAL A 51 5.34 -3.93 -3.28
C VAL A 51 6.04 -4.41 -4.55
N ILE A 52 5.34 -4.45 -5.69
CA ILE A 52 5.91 -4.88 -6.97
C ILE A 52 7.07 -3.97 -7.37
N SER A 53 6.90 -2.65 -7.25
CA SER A 53 7.96 -1.67 -7.54
C SER A 53 9.19 -1.89 -6.66
N LEU A 54 9.00 -2.06 -5.34
CA LEU A 54 10.08 -2.30 -4.40
C LEU A 54 10.78 -3.64 -4.67
N PHE A 55 10.04 -4.71 -4.97
CA PHE A 55 10.58 -6.04 -5.23
C PHE A 55 11.42 -6.07 -6.51
N ASN A 56 10.94 -5.45 -7.58
CA ASN A 56 11.69 -5.33 -8.83
C ASN A 56 13.00 -4.56 -8.64
N ASN A 57 12.99 -3.52 -7.82
CA ASN A 57 14.20 -2.74 -7.53
C ASN A 57 15.12 -3.42 -6.51
N TYR A 58 14.57 -4.22 -5.59
CA TYR A 58 15.37 -5.07 -4.71
C TYR A 58 16.21 -6.06 -5.51
N LYS A 59 15.64 -6.74 -6.52
CA LYS A 59 16.39 -7.66 -7.39
C LYS A 59 17.62 -7.00 -8.03
N LYS A 60 17.50 -5.71 -8.37
CA LYS A 60 18.58 -4.94 -9.01
C LYS A 60 19.64 -4.44 -8.04
N TYR A 61 19.22 -3.89 -6.89
CA TYR A 61 20.13 -3.14 -6.01
C TYR A 61 20.45 -3.88 -4.70
N LYS A 62 19.72 -4.94 -4.35
CA LYS A 62 19.89 -5.79 -3.16
C LYS A 62 20.01 -5.05 -1.82
N LYS A 63 19.38 -3.88 -1.69
CA LYS A 63 19.37 -3.11 -0.44
C LYS A 63 18.29 -3.62 0.52
N ALA A 64 18.67 -3.82 1.78
CA ALA A 64 17.76 -4.26 2.85
C ALA A 64 16.53 -3.35 3.01
N LEU A 65 16.67 -2.03 2.77
CA LEU A 65 15.57 -1.07 2.86
C LEU A 65 14.39 -1.43 1.94
N TYR A 66 14.62 -2.02 0.77
CA TYR A 66 13.52 -2.45 -0.10
C TYR A 66 12.70 -3.58 0.52
N ILE A 67 13.36 -4.58 1.14
CA ILE A 67 12.68 -5.67 1.84
C ILE A 67 11.89 -5.12 3.02
N TYR A 68 12.49 -4.22 3.81
CA TYR A 68 11.82 -3.59 4.94
C TYR A 68 10.51 -2.91 4.52
N LEU A 69 10.56 -2.13 3.44
CA LEU A 69 9.36 -1.46 2.90
C LEU A 69 8.33 -2.44 2.34
N ILE A 70 8.75 -3.55 1.74
CA ILE A 70 7.84 -4.61 1.29
C ILE A 70 7.11 -5.23 2.49
N ILE A 71 7.84 -5.58 3.55
CA ILE A 71 7.23 -6.18 4.75
C ILE A 71 6.21 -5.22 5.36
N ILE A 72 6.52 -3.93 5.49
CA ILE A 72 5.56 -2.93 5.98
C ILE A 72 4.30 -2.91 5.12
N ASN A 73 4.44 -2.90 3.80
CA ASN A 73 3.28 -2.87 2.90
C ASN A 73 2.44 -4.16 3.00
N VAL A 74 3.07 -5.32 3.15
CA VAL A 74 2.35 -6.59 3.37
C VAL A 74 1.60 -6.57 4.70
N VAL A 75 2.22 -6.09 5.78
CA VAL A 75 1.55 -5.92 7.08
C VAL A 75 0.37 -4.96 6.95
N LEU A 76 0.56 -3.86 6.21
CA LEU A 76 -0.50 -2.88 5.98
C LEU A 76 -1.71 -3.50 5.25
N GLU A 77 -1.47 -4.29 4.21
CA GLU A 77 -2.52 -5.00 3.48
C GLU A 77 -3.31 -5.95 4.39
N VAL A 78 -2.60 -6.69 5.25
CA VAL A 78 -3.23 -7.59 6.22
C VAL A 78 -4.11 -6.82 7.21
N LEU A 79 -3.69 -5.61 7.62
CA LEU A 79 -4.51 -4.76 8.48
C LEU A 79 -5.79 -4.28 7.77
N PHE A 80 -5.68 -3.89 6.49
CA PHE A 80 -6.85 -3.49 5.71
C PHE A 80 -7.86 -4.63 5.56
N ILE A 81 -7.39 -5.83 5.25
CA ILE A 81 -8.22 -7.03 5.11
C ILE A 81 -8.82 -7.42 6.46
N GLY A 82 -8.01 -7.44 7.52
CA GLY A 82 -8.44 -7.85 8.86
C GLY A 82 -9.59 -6.98 9.39
N ASN A 83 -9.50 -5.66 9.20
CA ASN A 83 -10.54 -4.74 9.63
C ASN A 83 -11.77 -4.68 8.68
N LEU A 84 -11.71 -5.31 7.50
CA LEU A 84 -12.89 -5.53 6.66
C LEU A 84 -13.71 -6.76 7.11
N ILE A 85 -13.07 -7.73 7.76
CA ILE A 85 -13.67 -9.02 8.13
C ILE A 85 -14.26 -9.02 9.56
N ILE A 86 -13.74 -8.15 10.44
CA ILE A 86 -14.17 -7.99 11.84
C ILE A 86 -15.29 -6.95 11.93
#